data_AF-A0A6P6DWP9-F1
#
_entry.id   AF-A0A6P6DWP9-F1
#
_cell.length_a   1.000
_cell.length_b   1.000
_cell.length_c   1.000
_cell.angle_alpha   90.00
_cell.angle_beta   90.00
_cell.angle_gamma   90.00
#
_symmetry.space_group_name_H-M   'P 1'
#
loop_
_entity.id
_entity.type
_entity.pdbx_description
1 polymer ?
#
loop_
_entity_poly.entity_id
_entity_poly.type
_entity_poly.pdbx_seq_one_letter_code
_entity_poly.pdbx_strand_id
1 'polypeptide(L)'
;MWCHRLSHLQSQIRHLLKGGVTHETFQQPNFKSLFSLPIHWHHTSSKSLNCAWQQHEDHFELQYANTVMRFDYVWLRDHCRSASCYNSKTHQRSLDTASVDLWIKPKAIRLDETTLFFTWPDGHVTKYDLDWLVKNSYEGQKQKVIQPRILWNAEVYQQAQVPSVDFQSFLETKEGLKMFLQNFLLYGIAFVENVPATQEHTEKLAERISLIRETIYGKMWYFTSDFSRGDTAYTKLALDRHTDTTYFQEPCGIQVFHCLKHEGTGGRTLLVDGFYAAEQVLQKAPEEFELLSKVPLKHEYIENVGECHNHMIGVGPVLNIYPWNKELYLIR
;
A
#
# COMPACT_ATOMS: atom_id res chain seq x y z
N MET A 1 35.01 -23.44 14.07
CA MET A 1 34.71 -24.01 15.40
C MET A 1 33.74 -23.10 16.16
N TRP A 2 32.49 -23.06 15.69
CA TRP A 2 31.45 -22.15 16.18
C TRP A 2 30.23 -22.98 16.61
N CYS A 3 30.32 -23.61 17.78
CA CYS A 3 29.20 -24.28 18.45
C CYS A 3 29.42 -24.23 19.97
N HIS A 4 29.49 -23.05 20.60
CA HIS A 4 29.47 -22.95 22.07
C HIS A 4 28.95 -21.61 22.65
N ARG A 5 28.14 -20.83 21.93
CA ARG A 5 27.55 -19.59 22.48
C ARG A 5 26.05 -19.42 22.19
N LEU A 6 25.27 -20.50 22.29
CA LEU A 6 23.80 -20.43 22.17
C LEU A 6 23.04 -21.13 23.31
N SER A 7 23.70 -21.57 24.38
CA SER A 7 23.05 -22.32 25.47
C SER A 7 22.63 -21.50 26.69
N HIS A 8 22.70 -20.16 26.66
CA HIS A 8 22.39 -19.33 27.84
C HIS A 8 21.16 -18.42 27.75
N LEU A 9 20.33 -18.54 26.70
CA LEU A 9 19.11 -17.71 26.56
C LEU A 9 17.78 -18.46 26.68
N GLN A 10 17.79 -19.74 27.08
CA GLN A 10 16.57 -20.58 27.08
C GLN A 10 15.85 -20.71 28.44
N SER A 11 16.33 -20.08 29.52
CA SER A 11 15.69 -20.23 30.85
C SER A 11 14.89 -19.02 31.36
N GLN A 12 14.86 -17.89 30.65
CA GLN A 12 14.12 -16.69 31.11
C GLN A 12 12.80 -16.39 30.39
N ILE A 13 12.37 -17.19 29.42
CA ILE A 13 11.16 -16.92 28.60
C ILE A 13 9.94 -17.76 29.04
N ARG A 14 9.91 -18.28 30.29
CA ARG A 14 8.74 -19.02 30.80
C ARG A 14 7.91 -18.28 31.86
N HIS A 15 8.19 -17.00 32.13
CA HIS A 15 7.47 -16.24 33.16
C HIS A 15 6.76 -14.97 32.69
N LEU A 16 6.70 -14.68 31.38
CA LEU A 16 6.07 -13.46 30.83
C LEU A 16 4.75 -13.69 30.08
N LEU A 17 4.17 -14.90 30.12
CA LEU A 17 2.89 -15.22 29.47
C LEU A 17 1.68 -15.21 30.43
N LYS A 18 1.63 -14.24 31.34
CA LYS A 18 0.41 -13.90 32.11
C LYS A 18 0.29 -12.39 32.29
N GLY A 19 -0.19 -11.72 31.24
CA GLY A 19 -0.65 -10.33 31.31
C GLY A 19 -1.90 -10.21 30.45
N GLY A 20 -3.04 -9.92 31.07
CA GLY A 20 -4.34 -9.83 30.41
C GLY A 20 -4.39 -8.73 29.36
N VAL A 21 -5.10 -9.01 28.27
CA VAL A 21 -5.34 -8.05 27.19
C VAL A 21 -6.44 -7.08 27.66
N THR A 22 -6.07 -5.82 27.85
CA THR A 22 -7.03 -4.72 27.95
C THR A 22 -7.47 -4.32 26.54
N HIS A 23 -8.76 -4.46 26.26
CA HIS A 23 -9.36 -3.99 25.02
C HIS A 23 -9.37 -2.46 24.96
N GLU A 24 -8.57 -1.87 24.08
CA GLU A 24 -8.81 -0.51 23.59
C GLU A 24 -9.65 -0.58 22.32
N THR A 25 -10.88 -0.07 22.41
CA THR A 25 -11.78 0.13 21.28
C THR A 25 -11.22 1.20 20.35
N PHE A 26 -10.82 0.80 19.14
CA PHE A 26 -10.56 1.73 18.03
C PHE A 26 -11.87 2.41 17.61
N GLN A 27 -11.99 3.71 17.86
CA GLN A 27 -13.05 4.53 17.27
C GLN A 27 -12.73 4.81 15.80
N GLN A 28 -13.67 4.49 14.89
CA GLN A 28 -13.60 4.90 13.50
C GLN A 28 -13.66 6.42 13.37
N PRO A 29 -12.81 7.06 12.53
CA PRO A 29 -12.99 8.47 12.20
C PRO A 29 -14.23 8.64 11.32
N ASN A 30 -15.11 9.55 11.73
CA ASN A 30 -16.39 9.85 11.10
C ASN A 30 -16.15 10.67 9.81
N PHE A 31 -16.18 10.02 8.64
CA PHE A 31 -15.92 10.64 7.31
C PHE A 31 -17.14 11.41 6.75
N LYS A 32 -17.79 12.26 7.55
CA LYS A 32 -18.83 13.17 7.07
C LYS A 32 -18.42 14.62 7.25
N SER A 33 -17.56 15.11 6.36
CA SER A 33 -17.44 16.52 5.95
C SER A 33 -16.14 16.73 5.17
N LEU A 34 -16.20 16.59 3.85
CA LEU A 34 -15.14 17.05 2.95
C LEU A 34 -15.75 17.85 1.80
N PHE A 35 -16.61 18.83 2.10
CA PHE A 35 -16.92 19.91 1.14
C PHE A 35 -17.14 21.26 1.84
N SER A 36 -16.29 22.21 1.42
CA SER A 36 -16.37 23.69 1.52
C SER A 36 -16.58 24.36 2.89
N LEU A 37 -15.50 24.98 3.40
CA LEU A 37 -15.60 26.15 4.29
C LEU A 37 -14.71 27.30 3.74
N PRO A 38 -15.18 28.56 3.77
CA PRO A 38 -14.45 29.70 3.22
C PRO A 38 -13.25 30.08 4.10
N ILE A 39 -12.13 30.42 3.45
CA ILE A 39 -10.88 30.82 4.10
C ILE A 39 -11.04 32.24 4.67
N HIS A 40 -11.27 32.34 5.97
CA HIS A 40 -11.07 33.59 6.71
C HIS A 40 -9.62 33.64 7.23
N TRP A 41 -8.84 34.60 6.74
CA TRP A 41 -7.50 34.88 7.24
C TRP A 41 -7.60 35.54 8.61
N HIS A 42 -7.45 34.75 9.66
CA HIS A 42 -7.13 35.26 10.99
C HIS A 42 -5.62 35.11 11.23
N HIS A 43 -4.94 36.24 11.41
CA HIS A 43 -3.59 36.28 11.96
C HIS A 43 -3.61 35.72 13.38
N THR A 44 -3.22 34.46 13.54
CA THR A 44 -2.95 33.86 14.85
C THR A 44 -1.45 33.85 15.10
N SER A 45 -1.06 34.37 16.26
CA SER A 45 0.29 34.40 16.83
C SER A 45 1.02 33.05 16.71
N SER A 46 2.34 33.12 16.47
CA SER A 46 3.29 32.00 16.49
C SER A 46 3.00 31.02 17.63
N LYS A 47 2.46 29.84 17.30
CA LYS A 47 2.48 28.70 18.21
C LYS A 47 3.95 28.36 18.43
N SER A 48 4.40 28.39 19.69
CA SER A 48 5.70 27.85 20.06
C SER A 48 5.83 26.46 19.43
N LEU A 49 6.82 26.31 18.57
CA LEU A 49 7.19 25.01 18.02
C LEU A 49 7.66 24.19 19.22
N ASN A 50 6.83 23.24 19.67
CA ASN A 50 7.24 22.22 20.65
C ASN A 50 8.29 21.35 19.97
N CYS A 51 9.53 21.83 19.95
CA CYS A 51 10.68 21.19 19.33
C CYS A 51 11.80 21.11 20.36
N ALA A 52 12.16 19.89 20.74
CA ALA A 52 13.29 19.60 21.62
C ALA A 52 14.06 18.42 21.02
N TRP A 53 15.36 18.37 21.25
CA TRP A 53 16.19 17.27 20.75
C TRP A 53 17.30 16.94 21.72
N GLN A 54 17.76 15.69 21.65
CA GLN A 54 18.88 15.18 22.43
C GLN A 54 19.80 14.36 21.53
N GLN A 55 21.11 14.54 21.72
CA GLN A 55 22.13 13.76 21.05
C GLN A 55 22.54 12.61 21.97
N HIS A 56 22.23 11.37 21.59
CA HIS A 56 22.67 10.18 22.31
C HIS A 56 23.93 9.60 21.65
N GLU A 57 24.49 8.57 22.27
CA GLU A 57 25.71 7.95 21.78
C GLU A 57 25.52 7.30 20.40
N ASP A 58 24.38 6.63 20.20
CA ASP A 58 24.06 5.79 19.04
C ASP A 58 23.01 6.41 18.11
N HIS A 59 22.19 7.35 18.59
CA HIS A 59 21.12 7.95 17.81
C HIS A 59 20.84 9.42 18.18
N PHE A 60 20.11 10.09 17.29
CA PHE A 60 19.52 11.41 17.51
C PHE A 60 18.05 11.26 17.91
N GLU A 61 17.64 11.87 19.02
CA GLU A 61 16.24 11.91 19.46
C GLU A 61 15.64 13.31 19.21
N LEU A 62 14.49 13.36 18.56
CA LEU A 62 13.76 14.58 18.22
C LEU A 62 12.31 14.48 18.71
N GLN A 63 11.90 15.42 19.56
CA GLN A 63 10.50 15.65 19.90
C GLN A 63 9.97 16.81 19.07
N TYR A 64 8.99 16.55 18.20
CA TYR A 64 8.34 17.57 17.38
C TYR A 64 6.88 17.19 17.10
N ALA A 65 5.96 18.16 17.17
CA ALA A 65 4.53 17.98 16.91
C ALA A 65 3.90 16.78 17.66
N ASN A 66 4.25 16.61 18.94
CA ASN A 66 3.85 15.50 19.83
C ASN A 66 4.38 14.11 19.43
N THR A 67 5.32 14.02 18.50
CA THR A 67 5.98 12.78 18.13
C THR A 67 7.42 12.80 18.64
N VAL A 68 7.83 11.77 19.36
CA VAL A 68 9.23 11.51 19.70
C VAL A 68 9.77 10.55 18.65
N MET A 69 10.81 10.95 17.94
CA MET A 69 11.40 10.21 16.84
C MET A 69 12.86 9.92 17.14
N ARG A 70 13.33 8.73 16.76
CA ARG A 70 14.73 8.32 16.89
C ARG A 70 15.33 8.05 15.53
N PHE A 71 16.50 8.60 15.29
CA PHE A 71 17.22 8.46 14.03
C PHE A 71 18.64 7.99 14.25
N ASP A 72 19.02 6.89 13.62
CA ASP A 72 20.41 6.49 13.51
C ASP A 72 21.21 7.55 12.75
N TYR A 73 22.42 7.85 13.22
CA TYR A 73 23.29 8.83 12.54
C TYR A 73 23.68 8.38 11.13
N VAL A 74 23.88 7.07 10.94
CA VAL A 74 24.10 6.47 9.63
C VAL A 74 22.92 6.77 8.72
N TRP A 75 21.68 6.57 9.18
CA TRP A 75 20.49 6.87 8.40
C TRP A 75 20.40 8.34 8.02
N LEU A 76 20.67 9.25 8.96
CA LEU A 76 20.69 10.69 8.72
C LEU A 76 21.77 11.11 7.70
N ARG A 77 22.94 10.47 7.70
CA ARG A 77 23.99 10.75 6.71
C ARG A 77 23.63 10.15 5.34
N ASP A 78 23.08 8.94 5.36
CA ASP A 78 22.72 8.12 4.20
C ASP A 78 21.58 8.74 3.38
N HIS A 79 20.63 9.40 4.05
CA HIS A 79 19.45 10.02 3.44
C HIS A 79 19.62 11.50 3.10
N CYS A 80 20.85 12.01 3.15
CA CYS A 80 21.17 13.39 2.88
C CYS A 80 20.61 13.84 1.50
N ARG A 81 19.91 14.98 1.48
CA ARG A 81 19.29 15.55 0.27
C ARG A 81 20.10 16.69 -0.37
N SER A 82 21.39 16.81 -0.04
CA SER A 82 22.29 17.76 -0.69
C SER A 82 22.55 17.35 -2.15
N ALA A 83 22.96 18.29 -3.00
CA ALA A 83 23.18 18.03 -4.42
C ALA A 83 24.26 16.97 -4.70
N SER A 84 25.20 16.73 -3.77
CA SER A 84 26.21 15.67 -3.91
C SER A 84 25.70 14.28 -3.49
N CYS A 85 24.62 14.22 -2.71
CA CYS A 85 24.07 12.96 -2.18
C CYS A 85 22.74 12.56 -2.82
N TYR A 86 22.08 13.48 -3.52
CA TYR A 86 20.74 13.29 -4.06
C TYR A 86 20.51 14.12 -5.33
N ASN A 87 20.01 13.45 -6.36
CA ASN A 87 19.57 14.09 -7.59
C ASN A 87 18.10 14.55 -7.45
N SER A 88 17.89 15.86 -7.29
CA SER A 88 16.56 16.44 -7.12
C SER A 88 15.69 16.41 -8.38
N LYS A 89 16.27 16.17 -9.57
CA LYS A 89 15.50 16.05 -10.82
C LYS A 89 14.90 14.67 -10.99
N THR A 90 15.64 13.62 -10.63
CA THR A 90 15.21 12.22 -10.78
C THR A 90 14.68 11.62 -9.48
N HIS A 91 14.79 12.36 -8.38
CA HIS A 91 14.47 11.91 -7.04
C HIS A 91 15.26 10.67 -6.56
N GLN A 92 16.48 10.51 -7.06
CA GLN A 92 17.34 9.36 -6.77
C GLN A 92 18.48 9.73 -5.84
N ARG A 93 18.82 8.82 -4.93
CA ARG A 93 20.01 8.93 -4.11
C ARG A 93 21.27 8.66 -4.94
N SER A 94 22.33 9.38 -4.64
CA SER A 94 23.64 9.27 -5.29
C SER A 94 24.74 8.85 -4.31
N LEU A 95 24.51 8.99 -3.00
CA LEU A 95 25.42 8.53 -1.98
C LEU A 95 25.40 7.00 -1.86
N ASP A 96 26.58 6.39 -1.91
CA ASP A 96 26.80 4.99 -1.59
C ASP A 96 26.71 4.76 -0.07
N THR A 97 25.74 3.98 0.38
CA THR A 97 25.57 3.63 1.81
C THR A 97 26.81 2.99 2.40
N ALA A 98 27.55 2.17 1.64
CA ALA A 98 28.75 1.50 2.15
C ALA A 98 29.92 2.48 2.41
N SER A 99 29.86 3.69 1.84
CA SER A 99 30.84 4.75 2.09
C SER A 99 30.61 5.49 3.40
N VAL A 100 29.43 5.33 4.03
CA VAL A 100 29.11 5.97 5.30
C VAL A 100 29.76 5.19 6.44
N ASP A 101 30.60 5.86 7.22
CA ASP A 101 31.14 5.29 8.46
C ASP A 101 29.99 4.87 9.40
N LEU A 102 29.97 3.60 9.78
CA LEU A 102 28.95 3.02 10.65
C LEU A 102 28.93 3.66 12.06
N TRP A 103 30.02 4.31 12.45
CA TRP A 103 30.15 5.00 13.73
C TRP A 103 30.09 6.52 13.58
N ILE A 104 29.64 7.03 12.41
CA ILE A 104 29.57 8.46 12.15
C ILE A 104 28.69 9.16 13.19
N LYS A 105 29.18 10.29 13.72
CA LYS A 105 28.42 11.18 14.60
C LYS A 105 28.56 12.62 14.13
N PRO A 106 27.51 13.45 14.23
CA PRO A 106 27.63 14.86 13.91
C PRO A 106 28.56 15.54 14.92
N LYS A 107 29.45 16.41 14.42
CA LYS A 107 30.27 17.32 15.23
C LYS A 107 29.43 18.47 15.82
N ALA A 108 28.38 18.87 15.11
CA ALA A 108 27.46 19.92 15.55
C ALA A 108 26.05 19.66 15.01
N ILE A 109 25.06 19.99 15.82
CA ILE A 109 23.64 19.97 15.46
C ILE A 109 23.07 21.36 15.73
N ARG A 110 22.36 21.94 14.76
CA ARG A 110 21.70 23.24 14.90
C ARG A 110 20.28 23.15 14.39
N LEU A 111 19.35 23.75 15.11
CA LEU A 111 17.97 23.97 14.68
C LEU A 111 17.80 25.44 14.26
N ASP A 112 17.13 25.66 13.13
CA ASP A 112 16.78 26.98 12.62
C ASP A 112 15.31 26.98 12.21
N GLU A 113 14.45 27.57 13.04
CA GLU A 113 12.99 27.54 12.91
C GLU A 113 12.41 26.13 12.69
N THR A 114 12.37 25.68 11.43
CA THR A 114 11.81 24.40 10.99
C THR A 114 12.83 23.47 10.32
N THR A 115 14.12 23.82 10.33
CA THR A 115 15.19 23.06 9.67
C THR A 115 16.28 22.62 10.66
N LEU A 116 16.57 21.33 10.68
CA LEU A 116 17.73 20.77 11.40
C LEU A 116 18.94 20.67 10.48
N PHE A 117 20.10 21.03 11.02
CA PHE A 117 21.41 20.95 10.39
C PHE A 117 22.32 20.01 11.17
N PHE A 118 22.95 19.09 10.46
CA PHE A 118 23.94 18.16 10.99
C PHE A 118 25.26 18.40 10.28
N THR A 119 26.28 18.82 11.03
CA THR A 119 27.65 18.97 10.51
C THR A 119 28.44 17.72 10.84
N TRP A 120 28.93 17.01 9.82
CA TRP A 120 29.61 15.73 9.93
C TRP A 120 31.13 15.88 10.12
N PRO A 121 31.86 14.81 10.48
CA PRO A 121 33.30 14.87 10.73
C PRO A 121 34.14 15.36 9.55
N ASP A 122 33.71 15.07 8.33
CA ASP A 122 34.29 15.50 7.04
C ASP A 122 33.96 16.96 6.69
N GLY A 123 33.18 17.66 7.53
CA GLY A 123 32.70 19.02 7.29
C GLY A 123 31.46 19.10 6.40
N HIS A 124 30.94 17.97 5.90
CA HIS A 124 29.67 17.95 5.17
C HIS A 124 28.53 18.41 6.05
N VAL A 125 27.56 19.13 5.48
CA VAL A 125 26.37 19.59 6.19
C VAL A 125 25.13 18.98 5.56
N THR A 126 24.39 18.21 6.33
CA THR A 126 23.07 17.70 5.96
C THR A 126 22.00 18.58 6.58
N LYS A 127 20.93 18.85 5.83
CA LYS A 127 19.77 19.60 6.30
C LYS A 127 18.49 18.82 6.11
N TYR A 128 17.58 18.93 7.08
CA TYR A 128 16.27 18.30 7.06
C TYR A 128 15.19 19.25 7.56
N ASP A 129 14.09 19.35 6.82
CA ASP A 129 12.86 19.97 7.33
C ASP A 129 12.26 19.07 8.43
N LEU A 130 11.77 19.66 9.52
CA LEU A 130 11.16 18.90 10.63
C LEU A 130 9.98 18.05 10.17
N ASP A 131 9.13 18.57 9.29
CA ASP A 131 8.00 17.83 8.71
C ASP A 131 8.47 16.66 7.83
N TRP A 132 9.63 16.79 7.18
CA TRP A 132 10.22 15.68 6.42
C TRP A 132 10.68 14.57 7.38
N LEU A 133 11.30 14.93 8.51
CA LEU A 133 11.70 13.96 9.53
C LEU A 133 10.49 13.24 10.12
N VAL A 134 9.39 13.94 10.40
CA VAL A 134 8.12 13.30 10.81
C VAL A 134 7.68 12.29 9.76
N LYS A 135 7.57 12.71 8.49
CA LYS A 135 7.10 11.85 7.40
C LYS A 135 7.99 10.63 7.13
N ASN A 136 9.27 10.68 7.48
CA ASN A 136 10.24 9.62 7.17
C ASN A 136 10.80 8.89 8.40
N SER A 137 10.38 9.28 9.61
CA SER A 137 10.67 8.55 10.84
C SER A 137 9.89 7.24 10.90
N TYR A 138 10.39 6.28 11.67
CA TYR A 138 9.67 5.06 11.96
C TYR A 138 8.34 5.34 12.66
N GLU A 139 8.32 6.27 13.61
CA GLU A 139 7.13 6.66 14.37
C GLU A 139 6.07 7.33 13.49
N GLY A 140 6.47 8.21 12.59
CA GLY A 140 5.55 8.83 11.64
C GLY A 140 5.00 7.84 10.60
N GLN A 141 5.81 6.87 10.16
CA GLN A 141 5.38 5.83 9.23
C GLN A 141 4.36 4.87 9.86
N LYS A 142 4.44 4.61 11.17
CA LYS A 142 3.44 3.80 11.89
C LYS A 142 2.03 4.40 11.85
N GLN A 143 1.94 5.72 11.89
CA GLN A 143 0.66 6.44 11.92
C GLN A 143 0.13 6.75 10.52
N LYS A 144 0.94 6.53 9.49
CA LYS A 144 0.59 6.88 8.12
C LYS A 144 -0.29 5.80 7.51
N VAL A 145 -1.46 6.22 7.03
CA VAL A 145 -2.28 5.44 6.09
C VAL A 145 -1.58 5.46 4.74
N ILE A 146 -1.28 4.27 4.19
CA ILE A 146 -0.54 4.14 2.93
C ILE A 146 -1.43 4.49 1.74
N GLN A 147 -2.66 3.98 1.71
CA GLN A 147 -3.65 4.31 0.68
C GLN A 147 -5.00 4.63 1.31
N PRO A 148 -5.47 5.89 1.22
CA PRO A 148 -6.83 6.24 1.64
C PRO A 148 -7.85 5.41 0.87
N ARG A 149 -8.78 4.79 1.60
CA ARG A 149 -9.83 3.94 1.05
C ARG A 149 -11.09 3.98 1.91
N ILE A 150 -12.21 3.63 1.32
CA ILE A 150 -13.50 3.47 1.99
C ILE A 150 -13.81 1.99 1.99
N LEU A 151 -13.90 1.38 3.18
CA LEU A 151 -14.34 0.00 3.30
C LEU A 151 -15.85 -0.06 3.15
N TRP A 152 -16.36 -0.96 2.30
CA TRP A 152 -17.77 -0.99 1.95
C TRP A 152 -18.38 -2.39 1.96
N ASN A 153 -19.66 -2.44 2.32
CA ASN A 153 -20.56 -3.54 1.97
C ASN A 153 -21.58 -3.03 0.94
N ALA A 154 -22.53 -3.89 0.53
CA ALA A 154 -23.53 -3.53 -0.46
C ALA A 154 -24.34 -2.28 -0.08
N GLU A 155 -24.73 -2.16 1.19
CA GLU A 155 -25.50 -1.00 1.68
C GLU A 155 -24.68 0.29 1.60
N VAL A 156 -23.44 0.26 2.11
CA VAL A 156 -22.54 1.42 2.10
C VAL A 156 -22.26 1.89 0.66
N TYR A 157 -21.95 0.96 -0.25
CA TYR A 157 -21.66 1.29 -1.64
C TYR A 157 -22.88 1.85 -2.37
N GLN A 158 -24.07 1.29 -2.12
CA GLN A 158 -25.32 1.80 -2.68
C GLN A 158 -25.64 3.21 -2.16
N GLN A 159 -25.46 3.48 -0.87
CA GLN A 159 -25.68 4.81 -0.30
C GLN A 159 -24.69 5.86 -0.83
N ALA A 160 -23.46 5.44 -1.17
CA ALA A 160 -22.45 6.33 -1.71
C ALA A 160 -22.79 6.88 -3.10
N GLN A 161 -23.66 6.20 -3.87
CA GLN A 161 -24.09 6.62 -5.22
C GLN A 161 -22.89 6.99 -6.12
N VAL A 162 -21.85 6.14 -6.11
CA VAL A 162 -20.61 6.38 -6.85
C VAL A 162 -20.91 6.41 -8.35
N PRO A 163 -20.64 7.52 -9.07
CA PRO A 163 -21.01 7.65 -10.47
C PRO A 163 -20.07 6.83 -11.38
N SER A 164 -20.64 6.28 -12.44
CA SER A 164 -19.90 5.82 -13.62
C SER A 164 -19.32 7.03 -14.37
N VAL A 165 -18.28 6.78 -15.17
CA VAL A 165 -17.71 7.77 -16.08
C VAL A 165 -18.11 7.41 -17.51
N ASP A 166 -18.56 8.38 -18.31
CA ASP A 166 -18.77 8.16 -19.74
C ASP A 166 -17.44 7.91 -20.47
N PHE A 167 -17.42 6.98 -21.43
CA PHE A 167 -16.25 6.59 -22.19
C PHE A 167 -15.51 7.78 -22.84
N GLN A 168 -16.24 8.72 -23.46
CA GLN A 168 -15.65 9.86 -24.13
C GLN A 168 -14.97 10.78 -23.12
N SER A 169 -15.67 11.08 -22.02
CA SER A 169 -15.12 11.90 -20.93
C SER A 169 -13.88 11.24 -20.31
N PHE A 170 -13.92 9.93 -20.08
CA PHE A 170 -12.82 9.16 -19.52
C PHE A 170 -11.54 9.27 -20.38
N LEU A 171 -11.68 9.09 -21.71
CA LEU A 171 -10.52 9.11 -22.60
C LEU A 171 -9.97 10.53 -22.81
N GLU A 172 -10.85 11.50 -23.07
CA GLU A 172 -10.45 12.78 -23.65
C GLU A 172 -10.23 13.89 -22.61
N THR A 173 -10.76 13.74 -21.39
CA THR A 173 -10.69 14.79 -20.37
C THR A 173 -9.83 14.39 -19.19
N LYS A 174 -9.23 15.38 -18.50
CA LYS A 174 -8.50 15.12 -17.25
C LYS A 174 -9.47 14.88 -16.11
N GLU A 175 -10.63 15.52 -16.17
CA GLU A 175 -11.70 15.48 -15.17
C GLU A 175 -12.34 14.09 -15.13
N GLY A 176 -12.67 13.51 -16.29
CA GLY A 176 -13.20 12.15 -16.40
C GLY A 176 -12.22 11.10 -15.90
N LEU A 177 -10.96 11.16 -16.33
CA LEU A 177 -9.90 10.27 -15.83
C LEU A 177 -9.70 10.44 -14.31
N LYS A 178 -9.65 11.68 -13.82
CA LYS A 178 -9.49 11.96 -12.38
C LYS A 178 -10.65 11.39 -11.58
N MET A 179 -11.90 11.56 -12.04
CA MET A 179 -13.08 11.01 -11.38
C MET A 179 -13.03 9.48 -11.32
N PHE A 180 -12.69 8.83 -12.43
CA PHE A 180 -12.48 7.37 -12.46
C PHE A 180 -11.41 6.93 -11.46
N LEU A 181 -10.21 7.54 -11.51
CA LEU A 181 -9.09 7.17 -10.64
C LEU A 181 -9.40 7.43 -9.16
N GLN A 182 -10.11 8.52 -8.83
CA GLN A 182 -10.54 8.79 -7.46
C GLN A 182 -11.53 7.73 -6.96
N ASN A 183 -12.54 7.38 -7.77
CA ASN A 183 -13.50 6.33 -7.42
C ASN A 183 -12.79 4.98 -7.26
N PHE A 184 -11.90 4.64 -8.19
CA PHE A 184 -11.13 3.40 -8.16
C PHE A 184 -10.21 3.32 -6.95
N LEU A 185 -9.45 4.37 -6.63
CA LEU A 185 -8.54 4.38 -5.48
C LEU A 185 -9.29 4.34 -4.14
N LEU A 186 -10.47 4.98 -4.06
CA LEU A 186 -11.25 5.01 -2.82
C LEU A 186 -12.02 3.71 -2.56
N TYR A 187 -12.64 3.13 -3.58
CA TYR A 187 -13.53 1.97 -3.42
C TYR A 187 -12.96 0.65 -3.97
N GLY A 188 -11.81 0.68 -4.65
CA GLY A 188 -11.22 -0.49 -5.32
C GLY A 188 -11.94 -0.91 -6.60
N ILE A 189 -13.05 -0.26 -6.96
CA ILE A 189 -13.83 -0.50 -8.18
C ILE A 189 -14.33 0.82 -8.77
N ALA A 190 -14.43 0.89 -10.10
CA ALA A 190 -15.01 2.00 -10.83
C ALA A 190 -15.52 1.52 -12.20
N PHE A 191 -16.52 2.21 -12.75
CA PHE A 191 -17.18 1.83 -13.99
C PHE A 191 -17.01 2.90 -15.06
N VAL A 192 -16.77 2.45 -16.29
CA VAL A 192 -16.85 3.29 -17.49
C VAL A 192 -18.00 2.78 -18.34
N GLU A 193 -18.91 3.66 -18.71
CA GLU A 193 -20.10 3.34 -19.51
C GLU A 193 -19.94 3.81 -20.94
N ASN A 194 -20.80 3.30 -21.84
CA ASN A 194 -20.80 3.62 -23.27
C ASN A 194 -19.50 3.29 -24.02
N VAL A 195 -18.73 2.32 -23.51
CA VAL A 195 -17.54 1.80 -24.21
C VAL A 195 -18.01 0.96 -25.41
N PRO A 196 -17.54 1.23 -26.65
CA PRO A 196 -17.87 0.37 -27.79
C PRO A 196 -17.31 -1.04 -27.58
N ALA A 197 -18.15 -2.06 -27.74
CA ALA A 197 -17.89 -3.46 -27.44
C ALA A 197 -16.83 -4.13 -28.35
N THR A 198 -15.61 -3.63 -28.34
CA THR A 198 -14.45 -4.22 -29.04
C THR A 198 -13.23 -4.28 -28.13
N GLN A 199 -12.36 -5.25 -28.38
CA GLN A 199 -11.08 -5.39 -27.67
C GLN A 199 -10.23 -4.11 -27.77
N GLU A 200 -10.22 -3.46 -28.93
CA GLU A 200 -9.42 -2.27 -29.21
C GLU A 200 -9.82 -1.08 -28.33
N HIS A 201 -11.11 -0.93 -28.01
CA HIS A 201 -11.57 0.10 -27.08
C HIS A 201 -11.26 -0.25 -25.61
N THR A 202 -11.32 -1.54 -25.25
CA THR A 202 -10.86 -2.01 -23.93
C THR A 202 -9.38 -1.73 -23.73
N GLU A 203 -8.56 -2.00 -24.74
CA GLU A 203 -7.11 -1.77 -24.71
C GLU A 203 -6.79 -0.28 -24.56
N LYS A 204 -7.41 0.59 -25.38
CA LYS A 204 -7.27 2.05 -25.25
C LYS A 204 -7.65 2.56 -23.86
N LEU A 205 -8.70 2.00 -23.26
CA LEU A 205 -9.14 2.33 -21.90
C LEU A 205 -8.08 1.90 -20.87
N ALA A 206 -7.61 0.66 -20.95
CA ALA A 206 -6.60 0.14 -20.04
C ALA A 206 -5.28 0.93 -20.12
N GLU A 207 -4.82 1.25 -21.34
CA GLU A 207 -3.61 2.07 -21.58
C GLU A 207 -3.75 3.51 -21.08
N ARG A 208 -4.98 4.03 -20.97
CA ARG A 208 -5.25 5.33 -20.37
C ARG A 208 -5.08 5.33 -18.85
N ILE A 209 -5.31 4.18 -18.21
CA ILE A 209 -5.12 3.99 -16.76
C ILE A 209 -3.64 3.77 -16.46
N SER A 210 -3.02 2.78 -17.11
CA SER A 210 -1.63 2.39 -16.88
C SER A 210 -1.08 1.48 -18.00
N LEU A 211 0.13 0.96 -17.82
CA LEU A 211 0.70 -0.05 -18.69
C LEU A 211 -0.05 -1.38 -18.52
N ILE A 212 -0.29 -2.07 -19.64
CA ILE A 212 -0.87 -3.41 -19.63
C ILE A 212 0.23 -4.42 -19.32
N ARG A 213 0.02 -5.25 -18.29
CA ARG A 213 0.92 -6.35 -17.95
C ARG A 213 0.58 -7.56 -18.81
N GLU A 214 1.47 -7.91 -19.73
CA GLU A 214 1.39 -9.17 -20.46
C GLU A 214 1.62 -10.36 -19.50
N THR A 215 0.77 -11.38 -19.63
CA THR A 215 0.79 -12.59 -18.79
C THR A 215 0.80 -13.85 -19.65
N ILE A 216 0.69 -15.02 -19.03
CA ILE A 216 0.49 -16.30 -19.74
C ILE A 216 -0.81 -16.36 -20.55
N TYR A 217 -1.75 -15.44 -20.31
CA TYR A 217 -2.97 -15.29 -21.10
C TYR A 217 -2.80 -14.29 -22.26
N GLY A 218 -1.62 -13.70 -22.45
CA GLY A 218 -1.32 -12.67 -23.44
C GLY A 218 -1.44 -11.24 -22.90
N LYS A 219 -1.23 -10.25 -23.78
CA LYS A 219 -1.40 -8.81 -23.47
C LYS A 219 -2.88 -8.47 -23.25
N MET A 220 -3.72 -8.90 -24.18
CA MET A 220 -5.18 -8.78 -24.13
C MET A 220 -5.77 -10.16 -24.37
N TRP A 221 -6.86 -10.48 -23.68
CA TRP A 221 -7.60 -11.71 -23.88
C TRP A 221 -9.10 -11.44 -23.88
N TYR A 222 -9.83 -12.25 -24.62
CA TYR A 222 -11.27 -12.40 -24.48
C TYR A 222 -11.55 -13.85 -24.15
N PHE A 223 -12.56 -14.09 -23.34
CA PHE A 223 -12.95 -15.43 -22.97
C PHE A 223 -14.45 -15.60 -23.15
N THR A 224 -14.83 -16.82 -23.48
CA THR A 224 -16.19 -17.30 -23.48
C THR A 224 -16.19 -18.70 -22.89
N SER A 225 -17.37 -19.27 -22.65
CA SER A 225 -17.51 -20.61 -22.10
C SER A 225 -17.23 -21.71 -23.15
N ASP A 226 -16.00 -21.75 -23.66
CA ASP A 226 -15.56 -22.63 -24.75
C ASP A 226 -14.49 -23.67 -24.34
N PHE A 227 -14.07 -23.69 -23.08
CA PHE A 227 -13.01 -24.58 -22.57
C PHE A 227 -11.65 -24.44 -23.31
N SER A 228 -11.37 -23.29 -23.94
CA SER A 228 -10.12 -23.07 -24.68
C SER A 228 -8.86 -22.95 -23.80
N ARG A 229 -9.04 -22.75 -22.49
CA ARG A 229 -8.00 -22.77 -21.46
C ARG A 229 -8.32 -23.79 -20.38
N GLY A 230 -7.29 -24.25 -19.68
CA GLY A 230 -7.40 -25.06 -18.47
C GLY A 230 -7.84 -24.27 -17.23
N ASP A 231 -8.78 -23.33 -17.39
CA ASP A 231 -9.18 -22.35 -16.38
C ASP A 231 -10.71 -22.34 -16.23
N THR A 232 -11.19 -22.32 -14.99
CA THR A 232 -12.62 -22.32 -14.66
C THR A 232 -13.39 -21.14 -15.26
N ALA A 233 -12.71 -20.02 -15.55
CA ALA A 233 -13.28 -18.86 -16.24
C ALA A 233 -13.81 -19.17 -17.65
N TYR A 234 -13.31 -20.23 -18.29
CA TYR A 234 -13.71 -20.66 -19.63
C TYR A 234 -14.83 -21.71 -19.60
N THR A 235 -15.51 -21.85 -18.46
CA THR A 235 -16.62 -22.78 -18.25
C THR A 235 -17.92 -22.04 -17.96
N LYS A 236 -19.02 -22.77 -17.74
CA LYS A 236 -20.31 -22.21 -17.28
C LYS A 236 -20.51 -22.34 -15.76
N LEU A 237 -19.48 -22.80 -15.04
CA LEU A 237 -19.55 -22.96 -13.60
C LEU A 237 -19.56 -21.58 -12.93
N ALA A 238 -20.30 -21.46 -11.84
CA ALA A 238 -20.28 -20.24 -11.04
C ALA A 238 -18.90 -20.04 -10.42
N LEU A 239 -18.33 -18.85 -10.62
CA LEU A 239 -17.14 -18.42 -9.91
C LEU A 239 -17.58 -17.66 -8.65
N ASP A 240 -17.21 -18.18 -7.48
CA ASP A 240 -17.41 -17.47 -6.21
C ASP A 240 -16.37 -16.35 -6.07
N ARG A 241 -16.43 -15.59 -4.98
CA ARG A 241 -15.51 -14.50 -4.64
C ARG A 241 -14.06 -14.98 -4.67
N HIS A 242 -13.23 -14.38 -5.52
CA HIS A 242 -11.81 -14.69 -5.64
C HIS A 242 -11.01 -13.46 -6.06
N THR A 243 -9.70 -13.53 -5.90
CA THR A 243 -8.73 -12.66 -6.57
C THR A 243 -8.02 -13.46 -7.65
N ASP A 244 -7.72 -12.81 -8.77
CA ASP A 244 -7.08 -13.46 -9.90
C ASP A 244 -5.57 -13.55 -9.73
N THR A 245 -4.94 -14.48 -10.46
CA THR A 245 -3.47 -14.58 -10.60
C THR A 245 -2.70 -14.78 -9.29
N THR A 246 -3.35 -15.37 -8.30
CA THR A 246 -2.80 -15.63 -6.95
C THR A 246 -1.62 -16.60 -6.97
N TYR A 247 -1.41 -17.31 -8.08
CA TYR A 247 -0.26 -18.17 -8.36
C TYR A 247 0.94 -17.42 -8.98
N PHE A 248 0.84 -16.12 -9.27
CA PHE A 248 2.01 -15.30 -9.61
C PHE A 248 2.74 -14.84 -8.35
N GLN A 249 4.06 -14.66 -8.43
CA GLN A 249 4.83 -14.08 -7.32
C GLN A 249 4.28 -12.71 -6.94
N GLU A 250 3.98 -11.88 -7.93
CA GLU A 250 3.24 -10.63 -7.81
C GLU A 250 1.94 -10.77 -8.62
N PRO A 251 0.76 -10.90 -7.96
CA PRO A 251 -0.53 -10.92 -8.64
C PRO A 251 -0.79 -9.61 -9.40
N CYS A 252 -1.69 -9.65 -10.39
CA CYS A 252 -2.11 -8.46 -11.11
C CYS A 252 -2.87 -7.50 -10.18
N GLY A 253 -2.41 -6.25 -10.09
CA GLY A 253 -3.00 -5.26 -9.17
C GLY A 253 -4.31 -4.61 -9.67
N ILE A 254 -4.55 -4.60 -10.98
CA ILE A 254 -5.77 -4.07 -11.60
C ILE A 254 -6.25 -5.09 -12.62
N GLN A 255 -7.56 -5.36 -12.61
CA GLN A 255 -8.23 -6.18 -13.61
C GLN A 255 -9.33 -5.36 -14.30
N VAL A 256 -9.38 -5.43 -15.63
CA VAL A 256 -10.35 -4.70 -16.45
C VAL A 256 -11.22 -5.71 -17.18
N PHE A 257 -12.53 -5.70 -16.88
CA PHE A 257 -13.52 -6.49 -17.60
C PHE A 257 -14.42 -5.60 -18.44
N HIS A 258 -14.67 -6.02 -19.68
CA HIS A 258 -15.57 -5.35 -20.60
C HIS A 258 -16.46 -6.39 -21.27
N CYS A 259 -17.78 -6.30 -21.00
CA CYS A 259 -18.75 -7.19 -21.60
C CYS A 259 -18.95 -6.85 -23.10
N LEU A 260 -18.38 -7.67 -23.98
CA LEU A 260 -18.52 -7.47 -25.43
C LEU A 260 -19.85 -8.02 -25.98
N LYS A 261 -20.35 -9.11 -25.40
CA LYS A 261 -21.60 -9.76 -25.79
C LYS A 261 -22.15 -10.59 -24.63
N HIS A 262 -23.47 -10.54 -24.42
CA HIS A 262 -24.16 -11.42 -23.49
C HIS A 262 -25.47 -11.93 -24.11
N GLU A 263 -25.57 -13.24 -24.31
CA GLU A 263 -26.76 -13.93 -24.78
C GLU A 263 -27.11 -15.04 -23.78
N GLY A 264 -28.18 -14.85 -22.99
CA GLY A 264 -28.63 -15.86 -22.04
C GLY A 264 -29.19 -15.30 -20.74
N THR A 265 -29.25 -16.15 -19.72
CA THR A 265 -29.65 -15.80 -18.34
C THR A 265 -28.52 -16.14 -17.38
N GLY A 266 -28.42 -15.41 -16.27
CA GLY A 266 -27.30 -15.55 -15.33
C GLY A 266 -26.13 -14.61 -15.68
N GLY A 267 -24.89 -15.04 -15.41
CA GLY A 267 -23.68 -14.27 -15.76
C GLY A 267 -23.52 -12.93 -15.05
N ARG A 268 -24.19 -12.74 -13.90
CA ARG A 268 -24.13 -11.48 -13.15
C ARG A 268 -22.78 -11.34 -12.46
N THR A 269 -22.14 -10.19 -12.64
CA THR A 269 -20.93 -9.84 -11.90
C THR A 269 -21.22 -9.74 -10.39
N LEU A 270 -20.39 -10.40 -9.59
CA LEU A 270 -20.37 -10.29 -8.13
C LEU A 270 -19.10 -9.54 -7.71
N LEU A 271 -19.26 -8.38 -7.06
CA LEU A 271 -18.16 -7.57 -6.54
C LEU A 271 -18.29 -7.39 -5.03
N VAL A 272 -17.16 -7.47 -4.34
CA VAL A 272 -17.10 -7.54 -2.88
C VAL A 272 -15.84 -6.84 -2.41
N ASP A 273 -15.95 -6.06 -1.34
CA ASP A 273 -14.77 -5.51 -0.69
C ASP A 273 -14.14 -6.57 0.24
N GLY A 274 -13.04 -7.14 -0.22
CA GLY A 274 -12.27 -8.09 0.57
C GLY A 274 -11.65 -7.46 1.82
N PHE A 275 -11.30 -6.17 1.80
CA PHE A 275 -10.73 -5.48 2.96
C PHE A 275 -11.78 -5.20 4.02
N TYR A 276 -13.01 -4.86 3.63
CA TYR A 276 -14.14 -4.82 4.55
C TYR A 276 -14.37 -6.19 5.20
N ALA A 277 -14.37 -7.26 4.40
CA ALA A 277 -14.53 -8.62 4.94
C ALA A 277 -13.40 -8.99 5.93
N ALA A 278 -12.14 -8.64 5.60
CA ALA A 278 -11.01 -8.86 6.48
C ALA A 278 -11.10 -8.05 7.78
N GLU A 279 -11.60 -6.81 7.74
CA GLU A 279 -11.87 -6.01 8.95
C GLU A 279 -12.95 -6.68 9.82
N GLN A 280 -13.99 -7.25 9.21
CA GLN A 280 -15.01 -8.01 9.96
C GLN A 280 -14.42 -9.25 10.63
N VAL A 281 -13.47 -9.94 9.99
CA VAL A 281 -12.74 -11.07 10.60
C VAL A 281 -11.88 -10.56 11.76
N LEU A 282 -11.11 -9.49 11.57
CA LEU A 282 -10.28 -8.91 12.63
C LEU A 282 -11.09 -8.55 13.88
N GLN A 283 -12.29 -7.98 13.70
CA GLN A 283 -13.15 -7.58 14.82
C GLN A 283 -13.79 -8.77 15.56
N LYS A 284 -14.15 -9.85 14.84
CA LYS A 284 -14.90 -10.98 15.40
C LYS A 284 -14.01 -12.15 15.83
N ALA A 285 -12.87 -12.30 15.19
CA ALA A 285 -12.03 -13.50 15.15
C ALA A 285 -10.55 -13.08 14.91
N PRO A 286 -9.93 -12.35 15.87
CA PRO A 286 -8.60 -11.79 15.69
C PRO A 286 -7.50 -12.86 15.56
N GLU A 287 -7.66 -14.02 16.21
CA GLU A 287 -6.73 -15.14 16.09
C GLU A 287 -6.73 -15.73 14.67
N GLU A 288 -7.91 -15.82 14.06
CA GLU A 288 -8.09 -16.24 12.68
C GLU A 288 -7.52 -15.22 11.70
N PHE A 289 -7.69 -13.92 11.95
CA PHE A 289 -7.02 -12.88 11.16
C PHE A 289 -5.48 -13.01 11.24
N GLU A 290 -4.94 -13.26 12.43
CA GLU A 290 -3.52 -13.48 12.63
C GLU A 290 -3.03 -14.73 11.87
N LEU A 291 -3.79 -15.83 11.93
CA LEU A 291 -3.49 -17.03 11.16
C LEU A 291 -3.46 -16.74 9.65
N LEU A 292 -4.51 -16.10 9.14
CA LEU A 292 -4.65 -15.75 7.72
C LEU A 292 -3.58 -14.77 7.21
N SER A 293 -2.99 -13.99 8.11
CA SER A 293 -1.94 -13.02 7.78
C SER A 293 -0.51 -13.54 7.94
N LYS A 294 -0.31 -14.68 8.63
CA LYS A 294 1.01 -15.23 8.92
C LYS A 294 1.31 -16.55 8.22
N VAL A 295 0.30 -17.39 8.00
CA VAL A 295 0.51 -18.73 7.44
C VAL A 295 0.62 -18.64 5.92
N PRO A 296 1.80 -18.94 5.33
CA PRO A 296 1.94 -18.96 3.89
C PRO A 296 1.21 -20.17 3.29
N LEU A 297 0.47 -19.92 2.22
CA LEU A 297 -0.19 -20.94 1.41
C LEU A 297 0.43 -21.00 0.01
N LYS A 298 0.46 -22.20 -0.56
CA LYS A 298 0.82 -22.42 -1.96
C LYS A 298 -0.41 -22.19 -2.83
N HIS A 299 -0.30 -21.29 -3.80
CA HIS A 299 -1.29 -21.02 -4.83
C HIS A 299 -0.72 -21.53 -6.14
N GLU A 300 -1.42 -22.45 -6.80
CA GLU A 300 -0.87 -23.20 -7.94
C GLU A 300 -1.84 -23.18 -9.11
N TYR A 301 -1.29 -22.92 -10.29
CA TYR A 301 -1.98 -23.06 -11.56
C TYR A 301 -1.18 -23.99 -12.46
N ILE A 302 -1.84 -25.04 -12.94
CA ILE A 302 -1.29 -25.99 -13.90
C ILE A 302 -2.25 -26.07 -15.07
N GLU A 303 -1.75 -25.74 -16.26
CA GLU A 303 -2.49 -25.84 -17.51
C GLU A 303 -1.75 -26.77 -18.46
N ASN A 304 -2.50 -27.73 -19.00
CA ASN A 304 -2.03 -28.67 -20.02
C ASN A 304 -3.13 -28.86 -21.07
N VAL A 305 -3.50 -27.78 -21.75
CA VAL A 305 -4.60 -27.75 -22.73
C VAL A 305 -4.09 -27.20 -24.06
N GLY A 306 -4.23 -27.98 -25.13
CA GLY A 306 -3.74 -27.61 -26.46
C GLY A 306 -2.22 -27.42 -26.45
N GLU A 307 -1.76 -26.26 -26.94
CA GLU A 307 -0.34 -25.86 -26.91
C GLU A 307 0.08 -25.15 -25.62
N CYS A 308 -0.85 -24.99 -24.66
CA CYS A 308 -0.59 -24.26 -23.42
C CYS A 308 -0.16 -25.20 -22.31
N HIS A 309 1.07 -24.97 -21.86
CA HIS A 309 1.78 -25.73 -20.83
C HIS A 309 2.31 -24.76 -19.77
N ASN A 310 1.44 -24.36 -18.84
CA ASN A 310 1.79 -23.41 -17.79
C ASN A 310 1.86 -24.14 -16.45
N HIS A 311 2.89 -23.82 -15.66
CA HIS A 311 2.98 -24.23 -14.26
C HIS A 311 3.49 -23.06 -13.43
N MET A 312 2.60 -22.47 -12.64
CA MET A 312 2.88 -21.29 -11.83
C MET A 312 2.60 -21.60 -10.37
N ILE A 313 3.51 -21.14 -9.50
CA ILE A 313 3.40 -21.28 -8.05
C ILE A 313 3.70 -19.94 -7.39
N GLY A 314 2.73 -19.45 -6.63
CA GLY A 314 2.87 -18.30 -5.74
C GLY A 314 2.78 -18.76 -4.29
N VAL A 315 3.60 -18.19 -3.41
CA VAL A 315 3.56 -18.50 -1.97
C VAL A 315 3.36 -17.22 -1.19
N GLY A 316 2.34 -17.21 -0.32
CA GLY A 316 2.04 -16.07 0.54
C GLY A 316 0.83 -16.34 1.42
N PRO A 317 0.63 -15.55 2.49
CA PRO A 317 -0.59 -15.61 3.28
C PRO A 317 -1.77 -15.09 2.47
N VAL A 318 -2.98 -15.41 2.93
CA VAL A 318 -4.24 -14.89 2.36
C VAL A 318 -4.31 -13.37 2.58
N LEU A 319 -3.97 -12.89 3.78
CA LEU A 319 -4.01 -11.48 4.15
C LEU A 319 -2.60 -10.91 4.26
N ASN A 320 -2.21 -10.03 3.33
CA ASN A 320 -0.87 -9.45 3.33
C ASN A 320 -0.90 -8.06 3.96
N ILE A 321 -0.22 -7.90 5.10
CA ILE A 321 -0.19 -6.67 5.89
C ILE A 321 1.21 -6.05 5.93
N TYR A 322 1.29 -4.72 5.98
CA TYR A 322 2.58 -4.06 6.13
C TYR A 322 3.19 -4.34 7.51
N PRO A 323 4.50 -4.61 7.60
CA PRO A 323 5.12 -4.98 8.86
C PRO A 323 5.14 -3.83 9.89
N TRP A 324 5.18 -2.57 9.44
CA TRP A 324 5.32 -1.39 10.29
C TRP A 324 4.00 -0.88 10.88
N ASN A 325 2.89 -0.85 10.12
CA ASN A 325 1.60 -0.30 10.56
C ASN A 325 0.44 -1.33 10.57
N LYS A 326 0.69 -2.59 10.13
CA LYS A 326 -0.31 -3.66 10.06
C LYS A 326 -1.49 -3.39 9.12
N GLU A 327 -1.41 -2.37 8.28
CA GLU A 327 -2.42 -2.08 7.25
C GLU A 327 -2.41 -3.19 6.19
N LEU A 328 -3.60 -3.71 5.88
CA LEU A 328 -3.82 -4.71 4.83
C LEU A 328 -3.60 -4.07 3.45
N TYR A 329 -2.76 -4.68 2.62
CA TYR A 329 -2.42 -4.15 1.29
C TYR A 329 -2.72 -5.10 0.14
N LEU A 330 -2.91 -6.41 0.40
CA LEU A 330 -3.23 -7.39 -0.63
C LEU A 330 -4.00 -8.58 -0.03
N ILE A 331 -5.01 -9.06 -0.75
CA ILE A 331 -5.63 -10.37 -0.52
C ILE A 331 -5.19 -11.30 -1.65
N ARG A 332 -4.70 -12.48 -1.28
CA ARG A 332 -4.29 -13.55 -2.18
C ARG A 332 -5.24 -14.73 -2.06
#